data_AF-A0A1F5DMX9-F1
#
_entry.id   AF-A0A1F5DMX9-F1
#
_cell.length_a   1.000
_cell.length_b   1.000
_cell.length_c   1.000
_cell.angle_alpha   90.00
_cell.angle_beta   90.00
_cell.angle_gamma   90.00
#
_symmetry.space_group_name_H-M   'P 1'
#
loop_
_entity.id
_entity.type
_entity.pdbx_description
1 polymer ?
#
loop_
_entity_poly.entity_id
_entity_poly.type
_entity_poly.pdbx_seq_one_letter_code
_entity_poly.pdbx_strand_id
1 'polypeptide(L)' 'MGVGLIIFWLIFGLGGFILFLIALIDCIRRQFTNPNDKVLWLVLIILIGWLGPILYLIIGRKKGTIPS' A
#
# COMPACT_ATOMS: atom_id res chain seq x y z
N MET A 1 -20.56 25.51 -4.88
CA MET A 1 -20.45 24.06 -5.17
C MET A 1 -19.01 23.56 -5.31
N GLY A 2 -17.99 24.41 -5.50
CA GLY A 2 -16.60 23.95 -5.75
C GLY A 2 -15.77 23.54 -4.52
N VAL A 3 -15.93 24.22 -3.38
CA VAL A 3 -15.03 24.02 -2.22
C VAL A 3 -15.20 22.64 -1.57
N GLY A 4 -16.44 22.14 -1.47
CA GLY A 4 -16.71 20.82 -0.89
C GLY A 4 -16.08 19.66 -1.70
N LEU A 5 -16.10 19.75 -3.03
CA LEU A 5 -15.45 18.78 -3.91
C LEU A 5 -13.92 18.79 -3.76
N ILE A 6 -13.32 19.98 -3.65
CA ILE A 6 -11.86 20.12 -3.46
C ILE A 6 -11.43 19.47 -2.15
N ILE A 7 -12.14 19.72 -1.06
CA ILE A 7 -11.85 19.12 0.25
C ILE A 7 -12.01 17.60 0.20
N PHE A 8 -13.05 17.10 -0.47
CA PHE A 8 -13.27 15.66 -0.63
C PHE A 8 -12.09 14.98 -1.35
N TRP A 9 -11.66 15.53 -2.49
CA TRP A 9 -10.52 15.01 -3.25
C TRP A 9 -9.21 15.10 -2.47
N LEU A 10 -9.00 16.17 -1.69
CA LEU A 10 -7.83 16.32 -0.83
C LEU A 10 -7.77 15.23 0.25
N ILE A 11 -8.88 15.00 0.96
CA ILE A 11 -8.95 13.98 2.02
C ILE A 11 -8.74 12.59 1.42
N PHE A 12 -9.40 12.30 0.30
CA PHE A 12 -9.27 11.01 -0.37
C PHE A 12 -7.85 10.78 -0.88
N GLY A 13 -7.23 11.82 -1.46
CA GLY A 13 -5.86 11.78 -1.95
C GLY A 13 -4.82 11.59 -0.84
N LEU A 14 -4.93 12.36 0.24
CA LEU A 14 -4.07 12.23 1.41
C LEU A 14 -4.23 10.86 2.08
N GLY A 15 -5.46 10.38 2.23
CA GLY A 15 -5.74 9.06 2.79
C GLY A 15 -5.13 7.94 1.95
N GLY A 16 -5.30 7.98 0.62
CA GLY A 16 -4.69 7.03 -0.30
C GLY A 16 -3.17 7.07 -0.26
N PHE A 17 -2.56 8.25 -0.13
CA PHE A 17 -1.12 8.40 -0.03
C PHE A 17 -0.56 7.86 1.30
N ILE A 18 -1.25 8.10 2.42
CA ILE A 18 -0.85 7.53 3.72
C ILE A 18 -0.92 6.00 3.67
N LEU A 19 -2.00 5.43 3.13
CA LEU A 19 -2.11 3.98 2.93
C LEU A 19 -0.99 3.42 2.06
N PHE A 20 -0.62 4.15 1.00
CA PHE A 20 0.50 3.79 0.15
C PHE A 20 1.82 3.71 0.91
N LEU A 21 2.14 4.74 1.69
CA LEU A 21 3.36 4.74 2.51
C LEU A 21 3.37 3.62 3.55
N ILE A 22 2.25 3.39 4.23
CA ILE A 22 2.13 2.32 5.22
C ILE A 22 2.36 0.95 4.56
N ALA A 23 1.70 0.68 3.42
CA ALA A 23 1.86 -0.58 2.71
C ALA A 23 3.29 -0.77 2.20
N LEU A 24 3.92 0.28 1.70
CA LEU A 24 5.31 0.24 1.23
C LEU A 24 6.28 -0.08 2.38
N ILE A 25 6.15 0.62 3.51
CA ILE A 25 6.97 0.40 4.70
C ILE A 25 6.75 -1.01 5.24
N ASP A 26 5.50 -1.46 5.37
CA ASP A 26 5.18 -2.81 5.84
C ASP A 26 5.75 -3.87 4.88
N CYS A 27 5.66 -3.68 3.56
CA CYS A 27 6.24 -4.57 2.56
C CYS A 27 7.77 -4.65 2.64
N ILE A 28 8.45 -3.52 2.89
CA ILE A 28 9.91 -3.51 3.02
C ILE A 28 10.34 -4.16 4.35
N ARG A 29 9.60 -3.93 5.43
CA ARG A 29 9.91 -4.47 6.77
C ARG A 29 9.58 -5.94 6.91
N ARG A 30 8.56 -6.44 6.21
CA ARG A 30 8.22 -7.86 6.23
C ARG A 30 9.32 -8.72 5.63
N GLN A 31 9.52 -9.87 6.26
CA GLN A 31 10.28 -10.96 5.70
C GLN A 31 9.31 -11.89 4.97
N PHE A 32 9.51 -12.01 3.66
CA PHE A 32 8.77 -12.95 2.82
C PHE A 32 9.61 -14.21 2.66
N THR A 33 8.97 -15.37 2.70
CA THR A 33 9.63 -16.66 2.49
C THR A 33 10.30 -16.74 1.12
N ASN A 34 9.70 -16.10 0.11
CA ASN A 34 10.25 -16.02 -1.24
C ASN A 34 10.63 -14.57 -1.58
N PRO A 35 11.88 -14.29 -2.01
CA PRO A 35 12.29 -12.94 -2.42
C PRO A 35 11.50 -12.42 -3.63
N ASN A 36 11.05 -13.29 -4.55
CA ASN A 36 10.22 -12.87 -5.68
C ASN A 36 8.86 -12.33 -5.25
N ASP A 37 8.25 -12.88 -4.19
CA ASP A 37 6.97 -12.38 -3.68
C ASP A 37 7.12 -10.96 -3.12
N LYS A 38 8.24 -10.68 -2.45
CA LYS A 38 8.53 -9.33 -1.93
C LYS A 38 8.62 -8.32 -3.06
N VAL A 39 9.36 -8.65 -4.12
CA VAL A 39 9.53 -7.78 -5.29
C VAL A 39 8.20 -7.60 -6.02
N LEU A 40 7.43 -8.68 -6.23
CA LEU A 40 6.11 -8.63 -6.85
C LEU A 40 5.20 -7.64 -6.10
N TRP A 41 5.08 -7.77 -4.77
CA TRP A 41 4.25 -6.87 -3.98
C TRP A 41 4.73 -5.43 -4.00
N LEU A 42 6.04 -5.20 -3.95
CA LEU A 42 6.62 -3.86 -4.07
C LEU A 42 6.25 -3.21 -5.42
N VAL A 43 6.38 -3.97 -6.52
CA VAL A 43 6.01 -3.52 -7.87
C VAL A 43 4.52 -3.25 -7.96
N LEU A 44 3.66 -4.14 -7.44
CA LEU A 44 2.20 -3.94 -7.45
C LEU A 44 1.78 -2.71 -6.64
N ILE A 45 2.41 -2.45 -5.50
CA ILE A 45 2.16 -1.25 -4.69
C ILE A 45 2.46 0.01 -5.51
N ILE A 46 3.64 0.07 -6.13
CA ILE A 46 4.11 1.26 -6.87
C ILE A 46 3.35 1.46 -8.18
N LEU A 47 3.10 0.39 -8.94
CA LEU A 47 2.57 0.46 -10.31
C LEU A 47 1.05 0.70 -10.34
N ILE A 48 0.30 0.15 -9.39
CA ILE A 48 -1.18 0.18 -9.40
C ILE A 48 -1.72 1.37 -8.55
N GLY A 49 -0.84 2.21 -8.01
CA GLY A 49 -1.26 3.40 -7.25
C GLY A 49 -2.08 3.01 -6.02
N TRP A 50 -3.24 3.65 -5.77
CA TRP A 50 -4.04 3.42 -4.55
C TRP A 50 -4.57 1.99 -4.40
N LEU A 51 -4.75 1.24 -5.49
CA LEU A 51 -5.22 -0.14 -5.42
C LEU A 51 -4.14 -1.12 -4.94
N GLY A 52 -2.86 -0.85 -5.26
CA GLY A 52 -1.74 -1.69 -4.87
C GLY A 52 -1.61 -1.90 -3.35
N PRO A 53 -1.58 -0.82 -2.54
CA PRO A 53 -1.60 -0.85 -1.08
C PRO A 53 -2.79 -1.62 -0.51
N ILE A 54 -3.98 -1.44 -1.10
CA ILE A 54 -5.21 -2.12 -0.65
C ILE A 54 -5.07 -3.63 -0.88
N LEU A 55 -4.68 -4.04 -2.08
CA LEU A 55 -4.45 -5.44 -2.42
C LEU A 55 -3.35 -6.06 -1.56
N TYR A 56 -2.27 -5.33 -1.32
CA TYR A 56 -1.21 -5.74 -0.42
C TYR A 56 -1.71 -5.95 1.00
N LEU A 57 -2.48 -5.01 1.55
CA LEU A 57 -3.03 -5.11 2.91
C LEU A 57 -4.07 -6.23 3.06
N ILE A 58 -4.72 -6.68 2.00
CA ILE A 58 -5.70 -7.78 2.08
C ILE A 58 -5.01 -9.14 1.86
N ILE A 59 -4.15 -9.23 0.85
CA ILE A 59 -3.60 -10.49 0.34
C ILE A 59 -2.10 -10.59 0.66
N GLY A 60 -1.32 -9.58 0.30
CA GLY A 60 0.14 -9.60 0.38
C GLY A 60 0.70 -9.72 1.80
N ARG A 61 0.12 -9.00 2.77
CA ARG A 61 0.55 -9.03 4.18
C ARG A 61 0.52 -10.43 4.79
N LYS A 62 -0.35 -11.33 4.30
CA LYS A 62 -0.51 -12.69 4.85
C LYS A 62 0.64 -13.62 4.44
N LYS A 63 1.40 -13.25 3.41
CA LYS A 63 2.51 -14.05 2.85
C LYS A 63 3.85 -13.79 3.52
N GLY A 64 3.96 -12.74 4.35
CA GLY A 64 5.20 -12.39 5.05
C GLY A 64 4.97 -12.20 6.55
N THR A 65 5.99 -12.47 7.36
CA THR A 65 5.97 -12.26 8.81
C THR A 65 6.80 -11.03 9.18
N ILE A 66 6.42 -10.37 10.27
CA ILE A 66 7.25 -9.33 10.89
C ILE A 66 8.02 -10.05 12.00
N PRO A 67 9.36 -10.15 11.94
CA PRO A 67 10.12 -10.71 13.04
C PRO A 67 9.90 -9.85 14.29
N SER A 68 9.44 -10.50 15.37
CA SER A 68 9.12 -9.90 16.68
C SER A 68 10.36 -9.65 17.51
#